data_AF-A7F163-F1
#
_entry.id   AF-A7F163-F1
#
_cell.length_a   1.000
_cell.length_b   1.000
_cell.length_c   1.000
_cell.angle_alpha   90.00
_cell.angle_beta   90.00
_cell.angle_gamma   90.00
#
_symmetry.space_group_name_H-M   'P 1'
#
loop_
_entity.id
_entity.type
_entity.pdbx_description
1 polymer ?
#
loop_
_entity_poly.entity_id
_entity_poly.type
_entity_poly.pdbx_seq_one_letter_code
_entity_poly.pdbx_strand_id
1 'polypeptide(L)'
;MAVATSTTNIALGTDTGGSVRLPAAYTGIAGFKPSYGIVSRFGVVPYANSLDTVGFIARSANRIQNFFDRVSNFDHRDPTSLRSASRARIKEQRMEFIGKTKASATHDPFYLRELKIGVPIEYNISELDLEVSWAWQRILELLQRQGCTIVPISLPNTKHALSAYYVLAAAEASSNLAKYDGVRYGTREKPTDGVGDVLYSETRGAGFGDEVKRRILLGSYSLSSEAFDNYFIKAQKVRRLVQRDFDRVFSMPNYLQPEEQFDLSDMEEGIPLEDKLGPAEVDIILCPTAPTLSPTVQDVTERQTPVDAYMNDIFTVPASLAGIPSISIPCKLPFKFSKKSVPSTVGIQIMGQHSDDGRTLQIASMIEMVWASQVYDGWSKEFHKWQQRSMEDSNAEITTLSTELRNAVANMKGTDSLEIDAASEKVRMLKKKRIEKKKQRRLKLMEYLRQMCEEDMDKWEKLRFGEKRSTLTANKA
;
A
#
# COMPACT_ATOMS: atom_id res chain seq x y z
N MET A 1 -10.40 5.88 13.38
CA MET A 1 -11.69 6.43 13.83
C MET A 1 -11.59 7.83 14.42
N ALA A 2 -10.84 8.09 15.51
CA ALA A 2 -10.83 9.39 16.19
C ALA A 2 -10.62 10.64 15.30
N VAL A 3 -9.75 10.54 14.29
CA VAL A 3 -9.54 11.62 13.30
C VAL A 3 -10.73 11.76 12.34
N ALA A 4 -11.25 10.64 11.82
CA ALA A 4 -12.39 10.60 10.91
C ALA A 4 -13.67 11.12 11.58
N THR A 5 -13.87 10.83 12.88
CA THR A 5 -14.99 11.31 13.69
C THR A 5 -14.78 12.70 14.25
N SER A 6 -13.72 13.42 13.84
CA SER A 6 -13.44 14.79 14.31
C SER A 6 -13.08 14.93 15.79
N THR A 7 -12.81 13.83 16.50
CA THR A 7 -12.47 13.85 17.93
C THR A 7 -11.06 14.38 18.17
N THR A 8 -10.15 14.21 17.21
CA THR A 8 -8.81 14.82 17.22
C THR A 8 -8.44 15.33 15.82
N ASN A 9 -7.55 16.32 15.76
CA ASN A 9 -7.04 16.85 14.49
C ASN A 9 -5.93 15.99 13.87
N ILE A 10 -5.15 15.33 14.72
CA ILE A 10 -4.03 14.46 14.34
C ILE A 10 -3.95 13.31 15.35
N ALA A 11 -3.59 12.13 14.86
CA ALA A 11 -3.27 10.98 15.68
C ALA A 11 -1.91 10.39 15.27
N LEU A 12 -1.23 9.83 16.25
CA LEU A 12 -0.04 9.00 16.03
C LEU A 12 -0.46 7.55 15.91
N GLY A 13 0.22 6.81 15.04
CA GLY A 13 0.14 5.36 14.97
C GLY A 13 1.52 4.76 14.70
N THR A 14 1.59 3.44 14.59
CA THR A 14 2.80 2.72 14.18
C THR A 14 2.47 1.92 12.93
N ASP A 15 3.31 2.01 11.91
CA ASP A 15 3.16 1.30 10.65
C ASP A 15 4.35 0.35 10.47
N THR A 16 4.09 -0.95 10.64
CA THR A 16 5.10 -2.00 10.45
C THR A 16 4.96 -2.64 9.06
N GLY A 17 3.73 -2.80 8.56
CA GLY A 17 3.43 -3.34 7.24
C GLY A 17 2.27 -2.65 6.52
N GLY A 18 1.73 -1.56 7.08
CA GLY A 18 0.52 -0.89 6.59
C GLY A 18 -0.36 -0.32 7.71
N SER A 19 -0.02 -0.54 8.98
CA SER A 19 -0.90 -0.27 10.13
C SER A 19 -1.23 1.21 10.41
N VAL A 20 -0.69 2.15 9.63
CA VAL A 20 -1.17 3.56 9.57
C VAL A 20 -1.90 3.82 8.26
N ARG A 21 -1.32 3.41 7.13
CA ARG A 21 -1.85 3.67 5.79
C ARG A 21 -3.17 2.93 5.52
N LEU A 22 -3.25 1.65 5.86
CA LEU A 22 -4.43 0.80 5.65
C LEU A 22 -5.66 1.29 6.44
N PRO A 23 -5.59 1.54 7.76
CA PRO A 23 -6.74 2.08 8.48
C PRO A 23 -7.09 3.51 8.03
N ALA A 24 -6.13 4.31 7.56
CA ALA A 24 -6.42 5.62 6.99
C ALA A 24 -7.23 5.49 5.68
N ALA A 25 -6.84 4.57 4.78
CA ALA A 25 -7.57 4.25 3.56
C ALA A 25 -9.01 3.82 3.85
N TYR A 26 -9.20 2.92 4.82
CA TYR A 26 -10.53 2.40 5.20
C TYR A 26 -11.42 3.40 5.94
N THR A 27 -10.83 4.42 6.56
CA THR A 27 -11.58 5.45 7.28
C THR A 27 -11.67 6.77 6.53
N GLY A 28 -11.21 6.84 5.28
CA GLY A 28 -11.36 8.00 4.42
C GLY A 28 -10.59 9.22 4.91
N ILE A 29 -9.39 9.00 5.46
CA ILE A 29 -8.49 10.04 5.97
C ILE A 29 -7.07 9.81 5.44
N ALA A 30 -6.18 10.80 5.63
CA ALA A 30 -4.78 10.68 5.24
C ALA A 30 -3.98 9.93 6.32
N GLY A 31 -3.09 9.03 5.90
CA GLY A 31 -2.21 8.25 6.76
C GLY A 31 -0.81 8.18 6.19
N PHE A 32 0.18 8.73 6.90
CA PHE A 32 1.57 8.82 6.45
C PHE A 32 2.48 7.94 7.31
N LYS A 33 3.23 7.08 6.64
CA LYS A 33 4.41 6.40 7.16
C LYS A 33 5.66 7.12 6.64
N PRO A 34 6.44 7.80 7.48
CA PRO A 34 7.73 8.38 7.11
C PRO A 34 8.75 7.36 6.63
N SER A 35 9.89 7.85 6.17
CA SER A 35 11.10 7.05 5.99
C SER A 35 11.53 6.47 7.33
N TYR A 36 12.05 5.24 7.31
CA TYR A 36 12.53 4.56 8.51
C TYR A 36 13.65 5.37 9.18
N GLY A 37 13.61 5.46 10.51
CA GLY A 37 14.62 6.19 11.30
C GLY A 37 14.47 7.73 11.30
N ILE A 38 13.51 8.31 10.56
CA ILE A 38 13.28 9.77 10.59
C ILE A 38 12.57 10.23 11.86
N VAL A 39 11.62 9.44 12.36
CA VAL A 39 10.90 9.70 13.62
C VAL A 39 11.36 8.68 14.66
N SER A 40 11.69 9.16 15.86
CA SER A 40 12.18 8.31 16.96
C SER A 40 11.18 7.23 17.34
N ARG A 41 11.69 6.02 17.61
CA ARG A 41 10.93 4.89 18.17
C ARG A 41 11.15 4.76 19.68
N PHE A 42 11.92 5.64 20.31
CA PHE A 42 12.08 5.62 21.76
C PHE A 42 10.71 5.80 22.45
N GLY A 43 10.35 4.85 23.32
CA GLY A 43 9.04 4.81 23.98
C GLY A 43 7.93 4.09 23.19
N VAL A 44 8.19 3.69 21.94
CA VAL A 44 7.27 2.83 21.17
C VAL A 44 7.46 1.38 21.62
N VAL A 45 6.36 0.70 21.94
CA VAL A 45 6.39 -0.73 22.25
C VAL A 45 6.76 -1.49 20.97
N PRO A 46 7.88 -2.24 20.96
CA PRO A 46 8.38 -2.84 19.73
C PRO A 46 7.55 -4.03 19.31
N TYR A 47 7.22 -4.09 18.01
CA TYR A 47 6.70 -5.26 17.33
C TYR A 47 7.79 -5.86 16.45
N ALA A 48 8.20 -5.17 15.38
CA ALA A 48 9.33 -5.55 14.54
C ALA A 48 10.25 -4.34 14.32
N ASN A 49 11.34 -4.25 15.08
CA ASN A 49 12.21 -3.08 15.16
C ASN A 49 12.74 -2.62 13.81
N SER A 50 13.01 -3.54 12.89
CA SER A 50 13.55 -3.20 11.57
C SER A 50 12.50 -2.63 10.60
N LEU A 51 11.23 -2.59 10.99
CA LEU A 51 10.08 -2.21 10.17
C LEU A 51 9.18 -1.15 10.85
N ASP A 52 9.05 -1.21 12.17
CA ASP A 52 8.22 -0.31 12.98
C ASP A 52 8.58 1.15 12.68
N THR A 53 7.57 1.92 12.25
CA THR A 53 7.73 3.34 11.97
C THR A 53 6.59 4.11 12.62
N VAL A 54 6.89 5.15 13.40
CA VAL A 54 5.84 6.06 13.89
C VAL A 54 5.26 6.82 12.70
N GLY A 55 3.95 6.72 12.51
CA GLY A 55 3.22 7.39 11.45
C GLY A 55 2.15 8.35 11.98
N PHE A 56 1.58 9.10 11.04
CA PHE A 56 0.68 10.21 11.33
C PHE A 56 -0.63 10.02 10.58
N ILE A 57 -1.74 10.27 11.26
CA ILE A 57 -3.08 10.20 10.70
C ILE A 57 -3.74 11.55 10.89
N ALA A 58 -4.19 12.17 9.80
CA ALA A 58 -4.93 13.43 9.83
C ALA A 58 -5.97 13.48 8.71
N ARG A 59 -6.79 14.53 8.67
CA ARG A 59 -7.81 14.67 7.61
C ARG A 59 -7.27 14.95 6.21
N SER A 60 -6.02 15.39 6.10
CA SER A 60 -5.40 15.73 4.82
C SER A 60 -3.87 15.63 4.92
N ALA A 61 -3.22 15.47 3.78
CA ALA A 61 -1.76 15.39 3.69
C ALA A 61 -1.09 16.69 4.20
N ASN A 62 -1.64 17.86 3.86
CA ASN A 62 -1.15 19.16 4.35
C ASN A 62 -1.12 19.26 5.88
N ARG A 63 -2.14 18.71 6.57
CA ARG A 63 -2.16 18.72 8.04
C ARG A 63 -1.04 17.86 8.63
N ILE A 64 -0.74 16.73 7.98
CA ILE A 64 0.39 15.88 8.36
C ILE A 64 1.70 16.65 8.16
N GLN A 65 1.88 17.30 7.01
CA GLN A 65 3.08 18.06 6.68
C GLN A 65 3.42 19.12 7.74
N ASN A 66 2.43 19.95 8.12
CA ASN A 66 2.61 20.98 9.15
C ASN A 66 3.06 20.46 10.53
N PHE A 67 2.76 19.19 10.82
CA PHE A 67 3.16 18.54 12.06
C PHE A 67 4.49 17.80 11.93
N PHE A 68 4.69 17.09 10.81
CA PHE A 68 5.83 16.23 10.55
C PHE A 68 7.17 16.96 10.72
N ASP A 69 7.28 18.19 10.20
CA ASP A 69 8.50 18.98 10.28
C ASP A 69 8.94 19.28 11.71
N ARG A 70 8.01 19.26 12.68
CA ARG A 70 8.29 19.55 14.10
C ARG A 70 8.77 18.32 14.88
N VAL A 71 8.46 17.12 14.41
CA VAL A 71 8.70 15.85 15.13
C VAL A 71 9.79 14.98 14.51
N SER A 72 10.26 15.36 13.31
CA SER A 72 11.24 14.60 12.52
C SER A 72 12.69 14.90 12.93
N ASN A 73 12.99 14.81 14.22
CA ASN A 73 14.29 15.14 14.78
C ASN A 73 15.10 13.89 15.15
N PHE A 74 16.43 14.04 15.18
CA PHE A 74 17.32 13.02 15.74
C PHE A 74 17.05 12.84 17.24
N ASP A 75 16.98 11.59 17.68
CA ASP A 75 16.87 11.22 19.09
C ASP A 75 18.01 10.26 19.46
N HIS A 76 18.89 10.69 20.37
CA HIS A 76 20.04 9.91 20.82
C HIS A 76 19.66 8.65 21.61
N ARG A 77 18.41 8.56 22.10
CA ARG A 77 17.91 7.40 22.85
C ARG A 77 17.42 6.27 21.94
N ASP A 78 17.20 6.57 20.66
CA ASP A 78 16.85 5.59 19.64
C ASP A 78 18.08 5.30 18.77
N PRO A 79 18.70 4.11 18.89
CA PRO A 79 19.91 3.76 18.12
C PRO A 79 19.66 3.68 16.61
N THR A 80 18.39 3.63 16.17
CA THR A 80 17.99 3.62 14.77
C THR A 80 17.57 4.99 14.24
N SER A 81 17.51 6.01 15.11
CA SER A 81 17.23 7.37 14.69
C SER A 81 18.37 7.88 13.81
N LEU A 82 18.03 8.37 12.61
CA LEU A 82 19.00 8.86 11.66
C LEU A 82 19.78 10.03 12.28
N ARG A 83 21.12 9.91 12.34
CA ARG A 83 21.99 10.88 13.01
C ARG A 83 21.94 12.25 12.33
N SER A 84 22.13 13.33 13.10
CA SER A 84 22.14 14.70 12.58
C SER A 84 23.14 14.90 11.42
N ALA A 85 24.33 14.31 11.49
CA ALA A 85 25.33 14.38 10.42
C ALA A 85 24.84 13.71 9.13
N SER A 86 24.22 12.51 9.23
CA SER A 86 23.63 11.84 8.07
C SER A 86 22.46 12.64 7.50
N ARG A 87 21.58 13.19 8.35
CA ARG A 87 20.47 14.05 7.90
C ARG A 87 20.96 15.28 7.16
N ALA A 88 22.00 15.94 7.66
CA ALA A 88 22.59 17.13 7.02
C ALA A 88 23.16 16.79 5.64
N ARG A 89 23.96 15.72 5.54
CA ARG A 89 24.51 15.23 4.27
C ARG A 89 23.41 14.88 3.27
N ILE A 90 22.42 14.10 3.69
CA ILE A 90 21.28 13.71 2.83
C ILE A 90 20.49 14.93 2.38
N LYS A 91 20.27 15.90 3.27
CA LYS A 91 19.58 17.15 2.93
C LYS A 91 20.35 17.92 1.86
N GLU A 92 21.67 18.07 1.99
CA GLU A 92 22.52 18.75 1.01
C GLU A 92 22.43 18.07 -0.36
N GLN A 93 22.67 16.77 -0.41
CA GLN A 93 22.61 15.98 -1.66
C GLN A 93 21.21 16.04 -2.31
N ARG A 94 20.15 15.97 -1.50
CA ARG A 94 18.77 16.12 -1.98
C ARG A 94 18.51 17.51 -2.55
N MET A 95 18.98 18.57 -1.92
CA MET A 95 18.82 19.94 -2.43
C MET A 95 19.60 20.14 -3.73
N GLU A 96 20.78 19.52 -3.86
CA GLU A 96 21.55 19.51 -5.10
C GLU A 96 20.77 18.79 -6.22
N PHE A 97 20.20 17.61 -5.95
CA PHE A 97 19.35 16.89 -6.90
C PHE A 97 18.14 17.72 -7.33
N ILE A 98 17.41 18.31 -6.38
CA ILE A 98 16.25 19.17 -6.66
C ILE A 98 16.67 20.40 -7.47
N GLY A 99 17.82 21.01 -7.19
CA GLY A 99 18.33 22.17 -7.94
C GLY A 99 18.73 21.85 -9.38
N LYS A 100 19.13 20.61 -9.67
CA LYS A 100 19.44 20.14 -11.03
C LYS A 100 18.19 19.79 -11.84
N THR A 101 17.08 19.44 -11.18
CA THR A 101 15.81 19.13 -11.84
C THR A 101 15.02 20.42 -12.11
N LYS A 102 14.34 20.52 -13.27
CA LYS A 102 13.49 21.67 -13.61
C LYS A 102 12.29 21.87 -12.68
N ALA A 103 12.06 20.92 -11.76
CA ALA A 103 11.03 20.96 -10.72
C ALA A 103 11.23 22.06 -9.65
N SER A 104 12.27 22.88 -9.77
CA SER A 104 12.61 23.93 -8.82
C SER A 104 11.70 25.18 -8.93
N ALA A 105 10.46 25.05 -8.47
CA ALA A 105 9.74 26.16 -7.82
C ALA A 105 8.62 25.59 -6.93
N THR A 106 8.87 25.52 -5.63
CA THR A 106 7.95 25.06 -4.57
C THR A 106 6.69 25.92 -4.41
N HIS A 107 6.52 26.94 -5.25
CA HIS A 107 5.37 27.85 -5.30
C HIS A 107 4.77 27.95 -6.70
N ASP A 108 5.19 27.11 -7.66
CA ASP A 108 4.60 27.11 -8.99
C ASP A 108 3.23 26.40 -8.94
N PRO A 109 2.11 27.09 -9.28
CA PRO A 109 0.80 26.45 -9.46
C PRO A 109 0.81 25.31 -10.50
N PHE A 110 1.91 25.15 -11.25
CA PHE A 110 2.15 24.10 -12.21
C PHE A 110 3.15 23.02 -11.76
N TYR A 111 3.52 22.91 -10.47
CA TYR A 111 4.52 21.93 -10.00
C TYR A 111 4.22 20.44 -10.33
N LEU A 112 2.96 20.09 -10.65
CA LEU A 112 2.63 18.75 -11.17
C LEU A 112 3.00 18.57 -12.66
N ARG A 113 3.10 19.65 -13.44
CA ARG A 113 3.56 19.59 -14.84
C ARG A 113 4.98 19.04 -14.83
N GLU A 114 5.20 18.00 -15.63
CA GLU A 114 6.48 17.28 -15.76
C GLU A 114 6.81 16.24 -14.67
N LEU A 115 5.96 16.05 -13.65
CA LEU A 115 6.17 14.99 -12.65
C LEU A 115 6.07 13.59 -13.30
N LYS A 116 7.11 12.76 -13.19
CA LYS A 116 7.06 11.35 -13.63
C LYS A 116 6.47 10.49 -12.52
N ILE A 117 5.32 9.86 -12.79
CA ILE A 117 4.59 9.02 -11.84
C ILE A 117 4.68 7.56 -12.26
N GLY A 118 5.32 6.74 -11.43
CA GLY A 118 5.42 5.30 -11.60
C GLY A 118 4.14 4.57 -11.24
N VAL A 119 3.75 3.63 -12.10
CA VAL A 119 2.61 2.72 -11.91
C VAL A 119 3.13 1.29 -11.92
N PRO A 120 3.19 0.60 -10.77
CA PRO A 120 3.69 -0.77 -10.68
C PRO A 120 2.78 -1.75 -11.42
N ILE A 121 3.31 -2.47 -12.40
CA ILE A 121 2.53 -3.43 -13.18
C ILE A 121 2.11 -4.63 -12.34
N GLU A 122 2.91 -5.04 -11.36
CA GLU A 122 2.64 -6.16 -10.46
C GLU A 122 1.46 -5.87 -9.51
N TYR A 123 1.11 -4.60 -9.31
CA TYR A 123 -0.01 -4.22 -8.43
C TYR A 123 -1.36 -4.32 -9.14
N ASN A 124 -1.35 -4.65 -10.43
CA ASN A 124 -2.54 -4.87 -11.22
C ASN A 124 -3.15 -6.27 -11.00
N ILE A 125 -3.43 -6.62 -9.75
CA ILE A 125 -3.86 -7.97 -9.35
C ILE A 125 -5.35 -8.26 -9.65
N SER A 126 -5.72 -9.54 -9.63
CA SER A 126 -7.10 -9.99 -9.90
C SER A 126 -8.06 -9.77 -8.72
N GLU A 127 -7.50 -9.56 -7.54
CA GLU A 127 -8.14 -9.35 -6.26
C GLU A 127 -8.60 -7.90 -6.07
N LEU A 128 -8.20 -6.98 -6.96
CA LEU A 128 -8.55 -5.58 -6.89
C LEU A 128 -10.06 -5.37 -7.12
N ASP A 129 -10.73 -4.74 -6.15
CA ASP A 129 -12.13 -4.33 -6.28
C ASP A 129 -12.28 -3.33 -7.43
N LEU A 130 -13.46 -3.34 -8.06
CA LEU A 130 -13.72 -2.49 -9.22
C LEU A 130 -13.65 -1.00 -8.85
N GLU A 131 -14.15 -0.67 -7.68
CA GLU A 131 -14.16 0.66 -7.10
C GLU A 131 -12.75 1.20 -6.89
N VAL A 132 -11.86 0.33 -6.40
CA VAL A 132 -10.45 0.65 -6.19
C VAL A 132 -9.75 0.84 -7.54
N SER A 133 -9.97 -0.09 -8.47
CA SER A 133 -9.41 -0.01 -9.81
C SER A 133 -9.87 1.25 -10.56
N TRP A 134 -11.14 1.62 -10.44
CA TRP A 134 -11.70 2.84 -11.02
C TRP A 134 -11.06 4.08 -10.42
N ALA A 135 -10.97 4.17 -9.09
CA ALA A 135 -10.38 5.32 -8.43
C ALA A 135 -8.90 5.51 -8.84
N TRP A 136 -8.14 4.41 -8.91
CA TRP A 136 -6.73 4.43 -9.32
C TRP A 136 -6.55 4.93 -10.76
N GLN A 137 -7.33 4.42 -11.71
CA GLN A 137 -7.28 4.90 -13.09
C GLN A 137 -7.70 6.37 -13.19
N ARG A 138 -8.78 6.73 -12.48
CA ARG A 138 -9.31 8.10 -12.55
C ARG A 138 -8.31 9.13 -12.03
N ILE A 139 -7.60 8.84 -10.94
CA ILE A 139 -6.58 9.78 -10.46
C ILE A 139 -5.41 9.88 -11.44
N LEU A 140 -4.97 8.77 -12.05
CA LEU A 140 -3.91 8.78 -13.06
C LEU A 140 -4.29 9.62 -14.28
N GLU A 141 -5.52 9.50 -14.79
CA GLU A 141 -6.03 10.32 -15.90
C GLU A 141 -6.02 11.82 -15.56
N LEU A 142 -6.48 12.17 -14.35
CA LEU A 142 -6.52 13.56 -13.91
C LEU A 142 -5.12 14.14 -13.79
N LEU A 143 -4.16 13.38 -13.26
CA LEU A 143 -2.76 13.81 -13.15
C LEU A 143 -2.11 13.93 -14.53
N GLN A 144 -2.38 13.00 -15.45
CA GLN A 144 -1.91 13.11 -16.84
C GLN A 144 -2.42 14.41 -17.50
N ARG A 145 -3.68 14.81 -17.26
CA ARG A 145 -4.22 16.10 -17.75
C ARG A 145 -3.62 17.32 -17.07
N GLN A 146 -3.13 17.19 -15.85
CA GLN A 146 -2.34 18.25 -15.21
C GLN A 146 -0.92 18.34 -15.75
N GLY A 147 -0.52 17.46 -16.69
CA GLY A 147 0.80 17.46 -17.32
C GLY A 147 1.80 16.49 -16.70
N CYS A 148 1.36 15.59 -15.82
CA CYS A 148 2.22 14.52 -15.31
C CYS A 148 2.50 13.46 -16.41
N THR A 149 3.68 12.86 -16.36
CA THR A 149 4.01 11.70 -17.20
C THR A 149 3.72 10.42 -16.43
N ILE A 150 2.86 9.55 -16.96
CA ILE A 150 2.57 8.25 -16.34
C ILE A 150 3.50 7.20 -16.93
N VAL A 151 4.29 6.56 -16.08
CA VAL A 151 5.33 5.61 -16.47
C VAL A 151 4.99 4.22 -15.89
N PRO A 152 4.78 3.19 -16.73
CA PRO A 152 4.70 1.82 -16.21
C PRO A 152 6.07 1.40 -15.68
N ILE A 153 6.12 0.94 -14.44
CA ILE A 153 7.35 0.43 -13.80
C ILE A 153 7.16 -1.01 -13.36
N SER A 154 8.25 -1.77 -13.32
CA SER A 154 8.26 -3.12 -12.76
C SER A 154 8.93 -3.10 -11.39
N LEU A 155 8.35 -3.83 -10.44
CA LEU A 155 8.85 -4.11 -9.10
C LEU A 155 8.69 -5.62 -8.83
N PRO A 156 9.47 -6.48 -9.52
CA PRO A 156 9.17 -7.91 -9.66
C PRO A 156 9.25 -8.68 -8.35
N ASN A 157 10.03 -8.19 -7.37
CA ASN A 157 10.22 -8.83 -6.08
C ASN A 157 9.10 -8.50 -5.08
N THR A 158 8.22 -7.53 -5.39
CA THR A 158 7.07 -7.18 -4.54
C THR A 158 6.10 -8.34 -4.36
N LYS A 159 6.00 -9.26 -5.32
CA LYS A 159 5.22 -10.50 -5.20
C LYS A 159 5.67 -11.41 -4.03
N HIS A 160 6.93 -11.27 -3.58
CA HIS A 160 7.50 -12.02 -2.46
C HIS A 160 7.51 -11.23 -1.15
N ALA A 161 7.18 -9.93 -1.20
CA ALA A 161 7.27 -9.01 -0.06
C ALA A 161 6.37 -9.45 1.10
N LEU A 162 5.14 -9.90 0.81
CA LEU A 162 4.21 -10.34 1.84
C LEU A 162 4.80 -11.50 2.64
N SER A 163 5.24 -12.58 1.96
CA SER A 163 5.85 -13.74 2.62
C SER A 163 7.10 -13.37 3.43
N ALA A 164 7.98 -12.53 2.88
CA ALA A 164 9.17 -12.07 3.58
C ALA A 164 8.82 -11.28 4.85
N TYR A 165 7.83 -10.39 4.78
CA TYR A 165 7.35 -9.63 5.91
C TYR A 165 6.82 -10.53 7.03
N TYR A 166 5.98 -11.51 6.71
CA TYR A 166 5.41 -12.41 7.72
C TYR A 166 6.46 -13.28 8.43
N VAL A 167 7.59 -13.58 7.78
CA VAL A 167 8.73 -14.25 8.42
C VAL A 167 9.52 -13.27 9.30
N LEU A 168 9.94 -12.12 8.74
CA LEU A 168 10.79 -11.16 9.45
C LEU A 168 10.07 -10.54 10.65
N ALA A 169 8.85 -10.06 10.46
CA ALA A 169 8.08 -9.43 11.52
C ALA A 169 7.75 -10.42 12.65
N ALA A 170 7.40 -11.66 12.32
CA ALA A 170 7.13 -12.68 13.34
C ALA A 170 8.39 -13.06 14.12
N ALA A 171 9.54 -13.22 13.44
CA ALA A 171 10.82 -13.51 14.07
C ALA A 171 11.26 -12.39 15.03
N GLU A 172 11.14 -11.12 14.61
CA GLU A 172 11.44 -10.00 15.49
C GLU A 172 10.42 -9.90 16.64
N ALA A 173 9.14 -10.16 16.38
CA ALA A 173 8.11 -10.16 17.40
C ALA A 173 8.35 -11.23 18.47
N SER A 174 8.73 -12.46 18.09
CA SER A 174 9.00 -13.52 19.07
C SER A 174 10.11 -13.13 20.04
N SER A 175 11.15 -12.44 19.55
CA SER A 175 12.23 -11.89 20.37
C SER A 175 11.78 -10.68 21.20
N ASN A 176 11.13 -9.69 20.58
CA ASN A 176 10.71 -8.44 21.23
C ASN A 176 9.68 -8.66 22.34
N LEU A 177 8.81 -9.66 22.19
CA LEU A 177 7.76 -10.01 23.15
C LEU A 177 8.24 -10.99 24.22
N ALA A 178 9.49 -11.47 24.18
CA ALA A 178 10.04 -12.39 25.19
C ALA A 178 10.11 -11.75 26.59
N LYS A 179 10.25 -10.43 26.67
CA LYS A 179 10.35 -9.66 27.93
C LYS A 179 9.06 -9.59 28.75
N TYR A 180 7.92 -9.97 28.18
CA TYR A 180 6.64 -9.97 28.89
C TYR A 180 6.49 -11.30 29.63
N ASP A 181 6.86 -11.26 30.90
CA ASP A 181 6.89 -12.39 31.84
C ASP A 181 6.07 -12.13 33.12
N GLY A 182 5.55 -10.90 33.30
CA GLY A 182 4.83 -10.47 34.50
C GLY A 182 5.72 -10.18 35.71
N VAL A 183 7.04 -10.36 35.61
CA VAL A 183 7.98 -10.24 36.75
C VAL A 183 8.26 -8.79 37.07
N ARG A 184 8.59 -7.97 36.05
CA ARG A 184 8.96 -6.56 36.23
C ARG A 184 7.78 -5.61 36.08
N TYR A 185 6.81 -5.97 35.24
CA TYR A 185 5.63 -5.16 34.92
C TYR A 185 4.58 -6.01 34.19
N GLY A 186 3.37 -5.48 34.06
CA GLY A 186 2.26 -6.14 33.36
C GLY A 186 1.43 -7.02 34.28
N THR A 187 0.66 -7.94 33.69
CA THR A 187 -0.13 -8.93 34.41
C THR A 187 0.73 -10.11 34.81
N ARG A 188 0.44 -10.70 35.98
CA ARG A 188 1.11 -11.90 36.48
C ARG A 188 0.07 -12.88 36.98
N GLU A 189 -0.01 -14.03 36.35
CA GLU A 189 -0.75 -15.16 36.91
C GLU A 189 0.03 -15.74 38.10
N LYS A 190 -0.65 -16.46 39.01
CA LYS A 190 -0.13 -16.93 40.31
C LYS A 190 1.36 -17.36 40.26
N PRO A 191 2.14 -17.15 41.34
CA PRO A 191 3.62 -17.10 41.31
C PRO A 191 4.32 -18.46 41.13
N THR A 192 3.66 -19.48 40.56
CA THR A 192 4.19 -20.82 40.35
C THR A 192 5.15 -20.87 39.17
N ASP A 193 6.19 -20.03 39.20
CA ASP A 193 7.39 -20.16 38.36
C ASP A 193 8.34 -21.20 39.00
N GLY A 194 7.76 -22.32 39.45
CA GLY A 194 8.44 -23.35 40.24
C GLY A 194 9.42 -24.18 39.40
N VAL A 195 10.40 -24.78 40.07
CA VAL A 195 11.39 -25.67 39.45
C VAL A 195 10.67 -26.92 38.90
N GLY A 196 10.67 -27.10 37.58
CA GLY A 196 10.09 -28.26 36.89
C GLY A 196 9.04 -27.91 35.83
N ASP A 197 8.44 -26.73 35.90
CA ASP A 197 7.48 -26.24 34.92
C ASP A 197 8.13 -25.35 33.85
N VAL A 198 7.45 -25.19 32.71
CA VAL A 198 7.90 -24.25 31.66
C VAL A 198 7.74 -22.82 32.18
N LEU A 199 8.87 -22.19 32.47
CA LEU A 199 8.93 -20.87 33.08
C LEU A 199 8.06 -19.82 32.36
N TYR A 200 7.26 -19.05 33.11
CA TYR A 200 6.38 -17.98 32.63
C TYR A 200 5.25 -18.40 31.67
N SER A 201 5.05 -19.70 31.43
CA SER A 201 4.10 -20.21 30.45
C SER A 201 2.65 -19.80 30.76
N GLU A 202 2.23 -19.89 32.02
CA GLU A 202 0.88 -19.52 32.48
C GLU A 202 0.61 -18.03 32.26
N THR A 203 1.50 -17.17 32.73
CA THR A 203 1.36 -15.70 32.58
C THR A 203 1.32 -15.30 31.10
N ARG A 204 2.19 -15.87 30.26
CA ARG A 204 2.23 -15.58 28.82
C ARG A 204 1.03 -16.19 28.08
N GLY A 205 0.60 -17.38 28.49
CA GLY A 205 -0.53 -18.11 27.94
C GLY A 205 -1.85 -17.38 28.19
N ALA A 206 -2.04 -16.82 29.39
CA ALA A 206 -3.20 -16.01 29.74
C ALA A 206 -3.12 -14.58 29.16
N GLY A 207 -1.94 -13.96 29.18
CA GLY A 207 -1.77 -12.54 28.82
C GLY A 207 -1.78 -12.23 27.33
N PHE A 208 -1.32 -13.14 26.46
CA PHE A 208 -1.33 -12.91 25.02
C PHE A 208 -2.65 -13.36 24.37
N GLY A 209 -3.11 -12.61 23.36
CA GLY A 209 -4.18 -13.05 22.48
C GLY A 209 -3.70 -14.09 21.45
N ASP A 210 -4.62 -14.82 20.84
CA ASP A 210 -4.31 -15.96 19.96
C ASP A 210 -3.47 -15.58 18.73
N GLU A 211 -3.73 -14.43 18.11
CA GLU A 211 -2.93 -13.95 16.98
C GLU A 211 -1.50 -13.63 17.41
N VAL A 212 -1.31 -13.04 18.60
CA VAL A 212 0.03 -12.75 19.14
C VAL A 212 0.78 -14.05 19.42
N LYS A 213 0.13 -15.05 20.03
CA LYS A 213 0.72 -16.38 20.23
C LYS A 213 1.12 -17.03 18.91
N ARG A 214 0.26 -16.96 17.88
CA ARG A 214 0.55 -17.48 16.54
C ARG A 214 1.81 -16.85 15.95
N ARG A 215 1.99 -15.53 16.09
CA ARG A 215 3.20 -14.82 15.63
C ARG A 215 4.44 -15.23 16.40
N ILE A 216 4.34 -15.34 17.73
CA ILE A 216 5.47 -15.81 18.55
C ILE A 216 5.89 -17.21 18.12
N LEU A 217 4.95 -18.14 17.94
CA LEU A 217 5.25 -19.51 17.49
C LEU A 217 5.90 -19.53 16.10
N LEU A 218 5.32 -18.82 15.12
CA LEU A 218 5.87 -18.75 13.77
C LEU A 218 7.28 -18.12 13.74
N GLY A 219 7.48 -17.08 14.54
CA GLY A 219 8.76 -16.40 14.68
C GLY A 219 9.82 -17.27 15.31
N SER A 220 9.50 -17.91 16.44
CA SER A 220 10.39 -18.87 17.10
C SER A 220 10.74 -20.04 16.21
N TYR A 221 9.78 -20.58 15.44
CA TYR A 221 10.05 -21.61 14.45
C TYR A 221 11.03 -21.11 13.39
N SER A 222 10.78 -19.92 12.81
CA SER A 222 11.61 -19.33 11.76
C SER A 222 13.04 -19.00 12.23
N LEU A 223 13.24 -18.86 13.56
CA LEU A 223 14.54 -18.63 14.20
C LEU A 223 15.20 -19.90 14.75
N SER A 224 14.55 -21.06 14.65
CA SER A 224 15.16 -22.34 15.06
C SER A 224 16.33 -22.71 14.14
N SER A 225 17.29 -23.48 14.67
CA SER A 225 18.52 -23.84 13.95
C SER A 225 18.29 -24.51 12.60
N GLU A 226 17.23 -25.31 12.46
CA GLU A 226 16.91 -26.01 11.21
C GLU A 226 16.21 -25.11 10.18
N ALA A 227 15.51 -24.07 10.64
CA ALA A 227 14.69 -23.21 9.79
C ALA A 227 15.37 -21.87 9.45
N PHE A 228 16.34 -21.42 10.25
CA PHE A 228 16.93 -20.08 10.16
C PHE A 228 17.43 -19.72 8.76
N ASP A 229 18.24 -20.58 8.16
CA ASP A 229 18.82 -20.33 6.82
C ASP A 229 17.76 -20.39 5.71
N ASN A 230 16.75 -21.24 5.88
CA ASN A 230 15.72 -21.50 4.87
C ASN A 230 14.60 -20.47 4.88
N TYR A 231 14.29 -19.89 6.04
CA TYR A 231 13.21 -18.92 6.20
C TYR A 231 13.76 -17.52 6.48
N PHE A 232 14.43 -17.32 7.62
CA PHE A 232 14.84 -15.99 8.06
C PHE A 232 15.87 -15.35 7.13
N ILE A 233 16.96 -16.06 6.81
CA ILE A 233 17.99 -15.55 5.90
C ILE A 233 17.43 -15.34 4.48
N LYS A 234 16.56 -16.24 3.99
CA LYS A 234 15.90 -16.06 2.68
C LYS A 234 14.99 -14.84 2.67
N ALA A 235 14.21 -14.61 3.73
CA ALA A 235 13.36 -13.43 3.84
C ALA A 235 14.17 -12.13 3.89
N GLN A 236 15.33 -12.11 4.56
CA GLN A 236 16.26 -10.98 4.54
C GLN A 236 16.84 -10.71 3.14
N LYS A 237 17.11 -11.75 2.35
CA LYS A 237 17.53 -11.61 0.94
C LYS A 237 16.41 -11.04 0.08
N VAL A 238 15.19 -11.53 0.23
CA VAL A 238 14.01 -10.97 -0.45
C VAL A 238 13.80 -9.50 -0.11
N ARG A 239 13.94 -9.12 1.18
CA ARG A 239 13.86 -7.71 1.58
C ARG A 239 14.86 -6.83 0.82
N ARG A 240 16.11 -7.28 0.67
CA ARG A 240 17.13 -6.56 -0.12
C ARG A 240 16.75 -6.44 -1.59
N LEU A 241 16.16 -7.48 -2.19
CA LEU A 241 15.66 -7.42 -3.56
C LEU A 241 14.50 -6.42 -3.70
N VAL A 242 13.59 -6.36 -2.73
CA VAL A 242 12.52 -5.34 -2.71
C VAL A 242 13.08 -3.93 -2.56
N GLN A 243 14.10 -3.72 -1.73
CA GLN A 243 14.79 -2.44 -1.62
C GLN A 243 15.40 -2.01 -2.96
N ARG A 244 16.12 -2.92 -3.62
CA ARG A 244 16.70 -2.70 -4.95
C ARG A 244 15.67 -2.34 -6.02
N ASP A 245 14.51 -3.01 -6.01
CA ASP A 245 13.43 -2.67 -6.95
C ASP A 245 13.00 -1.20 -6.82
N PHE A 246 12.86 -0.69 -5.59
CA PHE A 246 12.53 0.72 -5.36
C PHE A 246 13.69 1.66 -5.68
N ASP A 247 14.90 1.34 -5.21
CA ASP A 247 16.09 2.17 -5.44
C ASP A 247 16.36 2.36 -6.94
N ARG A 248 16.09 1.34 -7.76
CA ARG A 248 16.23 1.39 -9.22
C ARG A 248 15.22 2.31 -9.91
N VAL A 249 13.97 2.34 -9.46
CA VAL A 249 12.91 3.04 -10.22
C VAL A 249 12.82 4.52 -9.87
N PHE A 250 13.30 4.93 -8.70
CA PHE A 250 13.26 6.33 -8.31
C PHE A 250 14.40 7.13 -8.94
N SER A 251 14.07 8.28 -9.52
CA SER A 251 15.06 9.22 -10.09
C SER A 251 16.00 9.78 -9.03
N MET A 252 15.51 9.93 -7.80
CA MET A 252 16.34 10.32 -6.69
C MET A 252 17.04 9.10 -6.09
N PRO A 253 18.37 9.14 -5.88
CA PRO A 253 19.09 8.04 -5.29
C PRO A 253 18.79 7.90 -3.80
N ASN A 254 18.96 6.67 -3.29
CA ASN A 254 18.91 6.40 -1.86
C ASN A 254 20.25 6.71 -1.19
N TYR A 255 20.34 7.86 -0.54
CA TYR A 255 21.58 8.35 0.09
C TYR A 255 22.06 7.58 1.33
N LEU A 256 21.37 6.51 1.74
CA LEU A 256 21.83 5.59 2.79
C LEU A 256 22.59 4.38 2.26
N GLN A 257 22.51 4.13 0.96
CA GLN A 257 23.07 2.95 0.32
C GLN A 257 23.95 3.37 -0.87
N PRO A 258 24.97 2.57 -1.22
CA PRO A 258 25.66 2.78 -2.49
C PRO A 258 24.72 2.48 -3.65
N GLU A 259 24.97 3.13 -4.78
CA GLU A 259 24.34 2.77 -6.05
C GLU A 259 24.82 1.37 -6.46
N GLU A 260 23.90 0.55 -6.96
CA GLU A 260 24.19 -0.83 -7.34
C GLU A 260 23.75 -1.08 -8.78
N GLN A 261 24.60 -1.78 -9.53
CA GLN A 261 24.31 -2.13 -10.92
C GLN A 261 23.19 -3.17 -10.98
N PHE A 262 22.28 -2.97 -11.94
CA PHE A 262 21.14 -3.82 -12.18
C PHE A 262 21.29 -4.57 -13.52
N ASP A 263 21.00 -5.88 -13.52
CA ASP A 263 21.01 -6.68 -14.74
C ASP A 263 19.68 -6.54 -15.47
N LEU A 264 19.73 -6.08 -16.73
CA LEU A 264 18.54 -5.94 -17.57
C LEU A 264 17.81 -7.26 -17.78
N SER A 265 18.47 -8.42 -17.61
CA SER A 265 17.81 -9.74 -17.69
C SER A 265 16.76 -9.97 -16.60
N ASP A 266 16.83 -9.25 -15.50
CA ASP A 266 15.88 -9.37 -14.38
C ASP A 266 14.61 -8.53 -14.60
N MET A 267 14.48 -7.81 -15.73
CA MET A 267 13.30 -7.02 -16.07
C MET A 267 12.21 -7.85 -16.74
N GLU A 268 10.96 -7.46 -16.47
CA GLU A 268 9.82 -8.01 -17.19
C GLU A 268 9.81 -7.54 -18.66
N GLU A 269 9.55 -8.47 -19.57
CA GLU A 269 9.45 -8.19 -21.01
C GLU A 269 8.34 -7.16 -21.27
N GLY A 270 8.68 -6.04 -21.90
CA GLY A 270 7.73 -4.99 -22.29
C GLY A 270 7.78 -3.71 -21.46
N ILE A 271 8.63 -3.61 -20.43
CA ILE A 271 8.94 -2.32 -19.81
C ILE A 271 9.79 -1.48 -20.78
N PRO A 272 9.36 -0.25 -21.14
CA PRO A 272 10.12 0.60 -22.03
C PRO A 272 11.43 1.04 -21.37
N LEU A 273 12.54 0.90 -22.10
CA LEU A 273 13.84 1.44 -21.72
C LEU A 273 13.90 2.94 -22.05
N GLU A 274 14.37 3.77 -21.12
CA GLU A 274 14.64 5.19 -21.38
C GLU A 274 15.93 5.34 -22.17
N ASP A 275 16.95 4.54 -21.84
CA ASP A 275 18.23 4.48 -22.54
C ASP A 275 18.92 3.11 -22.38
N LYS A 276 20.23 3.04 -22.67
CA LYS A 276 21.04 1.82 -22.52
C LYS A 276 21.35 1.46 -21.06
N LEU A 277 21.02 2.33 -20.11
CA LEU A 277 21.28 2.18 -18.68
C LEU A 277 20.08 1.63 -17.92
N GLY A 278 18.84 1.82 -18.40
CA GLY A 278 17.68 1.23 -17.74
C GLY A 278 16.29 1.72 -18.20
N PRO A 279 15.23 1.25 -17.52
CA PRO A 279 13.87 1.77 -17.68
C PRO A 279 13.76 3.22 -17.24
N ALA A 280 12.68 3.89 -17.64
CA ALA A 280 12.44 5.25 -17.20
C ALA A 280 12.28 5.36 -15.68
N GLU A 281 13.05 6.27 -15.08
CA GLU A 281 12.98 6.57 -13.66
C GLU A 281 11.80 7.52 -13.35
N VAL A 282 11.31 7.47 -12.12
CA VAL A 282 10.11 8.19 -11.67
C VAL A 282 10.37 9.00 -10.41
N ASP A 283 9.63 10.08 -10.21
CA ASP A 283 9.76 10.92 -9.03
C ASP A 283 8.99 10.36 -7.84
N ILE A 284 7.82 9.78 -8.10
CA ILE A 284 6.95 9.13 -7.12
C ILE A 284 6.31 7.88 -7.73
N ILE A 285 5.86 6.97 -6.86
CA ILE A 285 5.04 5.83 -7.24
C ILE A 285 3.61 6.07 -6.73
N LEU A 286 2.61 5.79 -7.57
CA LEU A 286 1.20 5.93 -7.22
C LEU A 286 0.44 4.62 -7.44
N CYS A 287 -0.17 4.10 -6.38
CA CYS A 287 -0.92 2.85 -6.40
C CYS A 287 -2.08 2.84 -5.40
N PRO A 288 -2.98 1.84 -5.42
CA PRO A 288 -3.97 1.67 -4.37
C PRO A 288 -3.29 1.38 -3.02
N THR A 289 -3.89 1.86 -1.92
CA THR A 289 -3.42 1.49 -0.57
C THR A 289 -3.88 0.10 -0.16
N ALA A 290 -5.09 -0.28 -0.57
CA ALA A 290 -5.70 -1.57 -0.25
C ALA A 290 -6.30 -2.19 -1.53
N PRO A 291 -6.38 -3.53 -1.63
CA PRO A 291 -7.00 -4.18 -2.79
C PRO A 291 -8.52 -4.06 -2.80
N THR A 292 -9.13 -3.85 -1.63
CA THR A 292 -10.59 -3.89 -1.44
C THR A 292 -11.09 -2.64 -0.72
N LEU A 293 -12.41 -2.43 -0.75
CA LEU A 293 -13.05 -1.51 0.19
C LEU A 293 -12.98 -2.03 1.63
N SER A 294 -13.22 -1.16 2.60
CA SER A 294 -13.24 -1.55 4.01
C SER A 294 -14.18 -2.74 4.24
N PRO A 295 -13.68 -3.88 4.79
CA PRO A 295 -14.55 -5.00 5.13
C PRO A 295 -15.46 -4.62 6.30
N THR A 296 -16.59 -5.33 6.43
CA THR A 296 -17.41 -5.23 7.65
C THR A 296 -16.77 -6.04 8.79
N VAL A 297 -17.13 -5.73 10.05
CA VAL A 297 -16.68 -6.55 11.20
C VAL A 297 -17.07 -8.01 11.00
N GLN A 298 -18.29 -8.26 10.53
CA GLN A 298 -18.79 -9.61 10.25
C GLN A 298 -17.93 -10.34 9.20
N ASP A 299 -17.53 -9.65 8.12
CA ASP A 299 -16.66 -10.25 7.10
C ASP A 299 -15.32 -10.68 7.68
N VAL A 300 -14.74 -9.90 8.60
CA VAL A 300 -13.47 -10.22 9.24
C VAL A 300 -13.62 -11.34 10.26
N THR A 301 -14.67 -11.31 11.09
CA THR A 301 -14.83 -12.27 12.20
C THR A 301 -15.34 -13.65 11.75
N GLU A 302 -16.19 -13.71 10.72
CA GLU A 302 -16.85 -14.95 10.32
C GLU A 302 -16.32 -15.56 9.02
N ARG A 303 -15.67 -14.77 8.16
CA ARG A 303 -15.41 -15.17 6.76
C ARG A 303 -13.96 -15.12 6.32
N GLN A 304 -13.05 -14.55 7.12
CA GLN A 304 -11.64 -14.43 6.75
C GLN A 304 -10.78 -15.47 7.45
N THR A 305 -9.96 -16.18 6.68
CA THR A 305 -8.81 -16.88 7.23
C THR A 305 -7.70 -15.88 7.57
N PRO A 306 -6.72 -16.23 8.43
CA PRO A 306 -5.57 -15.36 8.68
C PRO A 306 -4.85 -14.94 7.39
N VAL A 307 -4.76 -15.85 6.42
CA VAL A 307 -4.13 -15.56 5.12
C VAL A 307 -4.92 -14.53 4.31
N ASP A 308 -6.26 -14.59 4.34
CA ASP A 308 -7.10 -13.60 3.66
C ASP A 308 -6.94 -12.20 4.27
N ALA A 309 -6.81 -12.12 5.60
CA ALA A 309 -6.56 -10.85 6.28
C ALA A 309 -5.22 -10.23 5.85
N TYR A 310 -4.19 -11.06 5.65
CA TYR A 310 -2.84 -10.62 5.27
C TYR A 310 -2.79 -10.05 3.85
N MET A 311 -3.67 -10.50 2.95
CA MET A 311 -3.73 -10.00 1.58
C MET A 311 -4.07 -8.51 1.50
N ASN A 312 -4.68 -7.92 2.54
CA ASN A 312 -4.97 -6.49 2.55
C ASN A 312 -3.71 -5.63 2.60
N ASP A 313 -2.59 -6.18 3.10
CA ASP A 313 -1.31 -5.47 3.23
C ASP A 313 -0.43 -5.59 1.97
N ILE A 314 -0.92 -6.23 0.89
CA ILE A 314 -0.11 -6.54 -0.30
C ILE A 314 0.53 -5.30 -0.95
N PHE A 315 -0.14 -4.14 -0.88
CA PHE A 315 0.38 -2.88 -1.44
C PHE A 315 1.14 -2.02 -0.43
N THR A 316 1.03 -2.30 0.87
CA THR A 316 1.66 -1.49 1.92
C THR A 316 2.96 -2.08 2.43
N VAL A 317 3.07 -3.41 2.50
CA VAL A 317 4.26 -4.13 2.99
C VAL A 317 5.54 -3.80 2.20
N PRO A 318 5.54 -3.74 0.85
CA PRO A 318 6.77 -3.46 0.11
C PRO A 318 7.47 -2.17 0.55
N ALA A 319 6.72 -1.08 0.74
CA ALA A 319 7.27 0.19 1.21
C ALA A 319 7.80 0.12 2.66
N SER A 320 7.22 -0.73 3.51
CA SER A 320 7.74 -0.96 4.86
C SER A 320 9.04 -1.77 4.85
N LEU A 321 9.13 -2.82 4.02
CA LEU A 321 10.37 -3.57 3.83
C LEU A 321 11.51 -2.69 3.30
N ALA A 322 11.17 -1.79 2.37
CA ALA A 322 12.10 -0.84 1.79
C ALA A 322 12.45 0.34 2.72
N GLY A 323 11.62 0.62 3.72
CA GLY A 323 11.83 1.74 4.64
C GLY A 323 11.53 3.12 4.03
N ILE A 324 10.86 3.19 2.88
CA ILE A 324 10.61 4.42 2.12
C ILE A 324 9.36 5.18 2.61
N PRO A 325 9.27 6.51 2.46
CA PRO A 325 8.11 7.28 2.88
C PRO A 325 6.90 6.98 2.00
N SER A 326 5.74 6.81 2.62
CA SER A 326 4.51 6.49 1.92
C SER A 326 3.28 7.04 2.63
N ILE A 327 2.41 7.72 1.87
CA ILE A 327 1.17 8.30 2.36
C ILE A 327 -0.03 7.72 1.61
N SER A 328 -1.05 7.30 2.35
CA SER A 328 -2.39 7.07 1.81
C SER A 328 -3.19 8.38 1.90
N ILE A 329 -3.79 8.81 0.79
CA ILE A 329 -4.75 9.91 0.74
C ILE A 329 -6.15 9.38 0.43
N PRO A 330 -7.21 10.03 0.94
CA PRO A 330 -8.57 9.58 0.69
C PRO A 330 -9.09 10.06 -0.67
N CYS A 331 -9.47 9.11 -1.51
CA CYS A 331 -10.21 9.34 -2.74
C CYS A 331 -11.68 8.96 -2.52
N LYS A 332 -12.51 9.96 -2.19
CA LYS A 332 -13.95 9.76 -2.04
C LYS A 332 -14.56 9.33 -3.36
N LEU A 333 -15.25 8.20 -3.32
CA LEU A 333 -15.98 7.66 -4.44
C LEU A 333 -17.32 8.40 -4.62
N PRO A 334 -17.85 8.45 -5.86
CA PRO A 334 -19.21 8.90 -6.12
C PRO A 334 -20.25 8.20 -5.21
N PHE A 335 -21.34 8.89 -4.86
CA PHE A 335 -22.40 8.44 -3.93
C PHE A 335 -22.93 7.02 -4.21
N LYS A 336 -22.84 6.55 -5.45
CA LYS A 336 -23.34 5.23 -5.88
C LYS A 336 -22.43 4.04 -5.59
N PHE A 337 -21.16 4.27 -5.27
CA PHE A 337 -20.32 3.23 -4.68
C PHE A 337 -20.54 3.10 -3.17
N SER A 338 -21.29 4.03 -2.57
CA SER A 338 -21.62 3.98 -1.15
C SER A 338 -22.71 2.94 -0.90
N LYS A 339 -22.36 1.83 -0.26
CA LYS A 339 -23.36 1.06 0.50
C LYS A 339 -23.82 1.94 1.67
N LYS A 340 -25.09 1.83 2.08
CA LYS A 340 -25.76 2.69 3.11
C LYS A 340 -25.10 2.71 4.51
N SER A 341 -23.92 2.12 4.70
CA SER A 341 -23.24 1.97 5.99
C SER A 341 -21.71 1.86 5.92
N VAL A 342 -21.08 1.95 4.73
CA VAL A 342 -19.62 1.82 4.57
C VAL A 342 -19.08 3.10 3.94
N PRO A 343 -17.99 3.71 4.46
CA PRO A 343 -17.34 4.85 3.83
C PRO A 343 -17.04 4.56 2.37
N SER A 344 -17.58 5.39 1.48
CA SER A 344 -17.33 5.35 0.03
C SER A 344 -16.00 6.02 -0.27
N THR A 345 -14.90 5.49 0.28
CA THR A 345 -13.56 6.04 0.09
C THR A 345 -12.59 4.93 -0.27
N VAL A 346 -11.71 5.21 -1.23
CA VAL A 346 -10.54 4.40 -1.57
C VAL A 346 -9.30 5.14 -1.12
N GLY A 347 -8.35 4.43 -0.52
CA GLY A 347 -7.02 5.01 -0.27
C GLY A 347 -6.16 4.91 -1.52
N ILE A 348 -5.62 6.03 -1.98
CA ILE A 348 -4.55 6.07 -2.98
C ILE A 348 -3.23 6.35 -2.27
N GLN A 349 -2.27 5.48 -2.49
CA GLN A 349 -0.95 5.52 -1.89
C GLN A 349 0.04 6.21 -2.82
N ILE A 350 0.79 7.16 -2.27
CA ILE A 350 1.91 7.84 -2.90
C ILE A 350 3.17 7.42 -2.13
N MET A 351 4.19 6.97 -2.85
CA MET A 351 5.50 6.61 -2.29
C MET A 351 6.57 7.50 -2.91
N GLY A 352 7.49 8.00 -2.08
CA GLY A 352 8.70 8.66 -2.54
C GLY A 352 9.94 7.85 -2.14
N GLN A 353 11.11 8.30 -2.59
CA GLN A 353 12.38 7.71 -2.18
C GLN A 353 12.69 7.98 -0.69
N HIS A 354 13.49 7.13 -0.07
CA HIS A 354 13.97 7.30 1.30
C HIS A 354 14.51 8.71 1.56
N SER A 355 14.09 9.31 2.68
CA SER A 355 14.41 10.69 3.09
C SER A 355 13.84 11.80 2.20
N ASP A 356 12.90 11.49 1.30
CA ASP A 356 12.14 12.49 0.52
C ASP A 356 10.77 12.83 1.11
N ASP A 357 10.62 12.67 2.42
CA ASP A 357 9.35 12.78 3.14
C ASP A 357 8.60 14.09 2.86
N GLY A 358 9.31 15.21 2.89
CA GLY A 358 8.73 16.54 2.70
C GLY A 358 8.15 16.75 1.29
N ARG A 359 8.90 16.35 0.25
CA ARG A 359 8.44 16.42 -1.14
C ARG A 359 7.28 15.44 -1.38
N THR A 360 7.36 14.24 -0.81
CA THR A 360 6.28 13.23 -0.87
C THR A 360 4.98 13.77 -0.28
N LEU A 361 5.03 14.40 0.90
CA LEU A 361 3.87 15.02 1.53
C LEU A 361 3.30 16.19 0.74
N GLN A 362 4.18 17.04 0.18
CA GLN A 362 3.76 18.16 -0.67
C GLN A 362 3.03 17.67 -1.92
N ILE A 363 3.61 16.70 -2.64
CA ILE A 363 3.00 16.10 -3.84
C ILE A 363 1.66 15.44 -3.47
N ALA A 364 1.60 14.69 -2.37
CA ALA A 364 0.36 14.07 -1.92
C ALA A 364 -0.73 15.10 -1.61
N SER A 365 -0.38 16.25 -1.01
CA SER A 365 -1.33 17.34 -0.79
C SER A 365 -1.86 17.93 -2.10
N MET A 366 -1.02 18.05 -3.13
CA MET A 366 -1.44 18.53 -4.44
C MET A 366 -2.35 17.52 -5.15
N ILE A 367 -2.02 16.23 -5.10
CA ILE A 367 -2.83 15.15 -5.67
C ILE A 367 -4.20 15.08 -4.97
N GLU A 368 -4.23 15.23 -3.64
CA GLU A 368 -5.47 15.31 -2.86
C GLU A 368 -6.35 16.48 -3.31
N MET A 369 -5.77 17.66 -3.58
CA MET A 369 -6.50 18.82 -4.14
C MET A 369 -7.03 18.56 -5.56
N VAL A 370 -6.23 17.93 -6.43
CA VAL A 370 -6.66 17.53 -7.78
C VAL A 370 -7.88 16.61 -7.69
N TRP A 371 -7.85 15.60 -6.80
CA TRP A 371 -9.00 14.73 -6.59
C TRP A 371 -10.23 15.49 -6.08
N ALA A 372 -10.06 16.37 -5.10
CA ALA A 372 -11.16 17.13 -4.49
C ALA A 372 -11.85 18.12 -5.46
N SER A 373 -11.17 18.52 -6.54
CA SER A 373 -11.68 19.48 -7.54
C SER A 373 -12.70 18.90 -8.54
N GLN A 374 -13.02 17.61 -8.45
CA GLN A 374 -13.94 16.93 -9.36
C GLN A 374 -15.41 17.36 -9.17
N VAL A 375 -16.14 17.51 -10.29
CA VAL A 375 -17.61 17.69 -10.32
C VAL A 375 -18.24 16.36 -10.75
N TYR A 376 -19.16 15.81 -9.94
CA TYR A 376 -19.81 14.52 -10.17
C TYR A 376 -21.28 14.65 -10.64
N ASP A 377 -21.55 15.42 -11.70
CA ASP A 377 -22.93 15.57 -12.19
C ASP A 377 -23.33 14.46 -13.19
N GLY A 378 -24.48 13.82 -12.98
CA GLY A 378 -25.18 12.99 -13.99
C GLY A 378 -24.76 11.51 -14.14
N TRP A 379 -23.54 11.11 -13.77
CA TRP A 379 -22.96 9.76 -13.95
C TRP A 379 -23.80 8.59 -13.41
N SER A 380 -24.64 8.89 -12.43
CA SER A 380 -25.12 7.93 -11.48
C SER A 380 -26.10 6.91 -12.09
N LYS A 381 -27.09 7.34 -12.88
CA LYS A 381 -28.20 6.47 -13.33
C LYS A 381 -27.81 5.51 -14.44
N GLU A 382 -26.90 5.91 -15.33
CA GLU A 382 -26.49 5.10 -16.47
C GLU A 382 -25.48 4.01 -16.08
N PHE A 383 -24.55 4.28 -15.16
CA PHE A 383 -23.61 3.25 -14.67
C PHE A 383 -24.33 2.08 -13.98
N HIS A 384 -25.34 2.34 -13.15
CA HIS A 384 -26.10 1.27 -12.50
C HIS A 384 -26.91 0.43 -13.49
N LYS A 385 -27.54 1.06 -14.49
CA LYS A 385 -28.24 0.34 -15.56
C LYS A 385 -27.27 -0.53 -16.35
N TRP A 386 -26.09 0.01 -16.67
CA TRP A 386 -25.05 -0.74 -17.38
C TRP A 386 -24.52 -1.90 -16.52
N GLN A 387 -24.19 -1.67 -15.25
CA GLN A 387 -23.67 -2.69 -14.35
C GLN A 387 -24.67 -3.84 -14.16
N GLN A 388 -25.96 -3.52 -14.00
CA GLN A 388 -27.02 -4.54 -13.96
C GLN A 388 -27.14 -5.27 -15.30
N ARG A 389 -27.21 -4.57 -16.43
CA ARG A 389 -27.42 -5.20 -17.75
C ARG A 389 -26.22 -5.99 -18.27
N SER A 390 -25.01 -5.56 -17.95
CA SER A 390 -23.77 -6.01 -18.62
C SER A 390 -22.86 -6.85 -17.73
N MET A 391 -23.12 -6.94 -16.42
CA MET A 391 -22.28 -7.70 -15.48
C MET A 391 -23.01 -8.78 -14.67
N GLU A 392 -24.33 -8.92 -14.78
CA GLU A 392 -25.12 -9.86 -13.97
C GLU A 392 -24.67 -11.32 -14.17
N ASP A 393 -24.53 -11.77 -15.41
CA ASP A 393 -24.02 -13.11 -15.75
C ASP A 393 -22.59 -13.34 -15.24
N SER A 394 -21.71 -12.37 -15.43
CA SER A 394 -20.31 -12.47 -14.97
C SER A 394 -20.22 -12.51 -13.43
N ASN A 395 -21.08 -11.79 -12.72
CA ASN A 395 -21.14 -11.81 -11.26
C ASN A 395 -21.71 -13.14 -10.74
N ALA A 396 -22.74 -13.67 -11.39
CA ALA A 396 -23.30 -14.98 -11.06
C ALA A 396 -22.24 -16.08 -11.24
N GLU A 397 -21.56 -16.12 -12.38
CA GLU A 397 -20.49 -17.10 -12.66
C GLU A 397 -19.32 -17.00 -11.67
N ILE A 398 -18.84 -15.77 -11.36
CA ILE A 398 -17.76 -15.58 -10.38
C ILE A 398 -18.20 -16.06 -8.99
N THR A 399 -19.47 -15.84 -8.62
CA THR A 399 -20.02 -16.29 -7.34
C THR A 399 -20.11 -17.81 -7.28
N THR A 400 -20.58 -18.45 -8.34
CA THR A 400 -20.60 -19.91 -8.49
C THR A 400 -19.19 -20.50 -8.37
N LEU A 401 -18.23 -19.99 -9.14
CA LEU A 401 -16.83 -20.43 -9.08
C LEU A 401 -16.20 -20.20 -7.69
N SER A 402 -16.59 -19.14 -6.99
CA SER A 402 -16.12 -18.87 -5.63
C SER A 402 -16.67 -19.88 -4.62
N THR A 403 -17.91 -20.34 -4.80
CA THR A 403 -18.54 -21.37 -3.96
C THR A 403 -17.95 -22.74 -4.26
N GLU A 404 -17.80 -23.10 -5.54
CA GLU A 404 -17.16 -24.34 -5.96
C GLU A 404 -15.72 -24.45 -5.44
N LEU A 405 -14.95 -23.35 -5.53
CA LEU A 405 -13.59 -23.30 -5.03
C LEU A 405 -13.55 -23.51 -3.51
N ARG A 406 -14.46 -22.88 -2.76
CA ARG A 406 -14.57 -23.07 -1.29
C ARG A 406 -14.86 -24.52 -0.95
N ASN A 407 -15.82 -25.15 -1.63
CA ASN A 407 -16.18 -26.54 -1.40
C ASN A 407 -15.02 -27.49 -1.76
N ALA A 408 -14.31 -27.22 -2.86
CA ALA A 408 -13.14 -28.01 -3.27
C ALA A 408 -12.00 -27.92 -2.24
N VAL A 409 -11.71 -26.73 -1.70
CA VAL A 409 -10.69 -26.54 -0.65
C VAL A 409 -11.10 -27.19 0.67
N ALA A 410 -12.38 -27.14 1.03
CA ALA A 410 -12.90 -27.80 2.23
C ALA A 410 -12.78 -29.33 2.13
N ASN A 411 -13.15 -29.91 0.99
CA ASN A 411 -13.04 -31.35 0.75
C ASN A 411 -11.58 -31.83 0.77
N MET A 412 -10.65 -31.01 0.27
CA MET A 412 -9.21 -31.30 0.28
C MET A 412 -8.62 -31.42 1.69
N LYS A 413 -9.21 -30.75 2.69
CA LYS A 413 -8.75 -30.84 4.10
C LYS A 413 -9.15 -32.15 4.78
N GLY A 414 -10.02 -32.95 4.17
CA GLY A 414 -10.53 -34.22 4.71
C GLY A 414 -10.21 -35.45 3.87
N THR A 415 -9.32 -35.34 2.87
CA THR A 415 -9.01 -36.42 1.91
C THR A 415 -7.72 -37.16 2.28
N ASP A 416 -7.71 -38.48 2.13
CA ASP A 416 -6.52 -39.32 2.35
C ASP A 416 -5.41 -39.05 1.31
N SER A 417 -4.17 -39.37 1.69
CA SER A 417 -2.93 -39.05 0.94
C SER A 417 -2.91 -39.44 -0.55
N LEU A 418 -3.73 -40.40 -0.98
CA LEU A 418 -3.79 -40.89 -2.36
C LEU A 418 -4.69 -40.05 -3.30
N GLU A 419 -5.57 -39.19 -2.76
CA GLU A 419 -6.52 -38.38 -3.57
C GLU A 419 -6.19 -36.87 -3.57
N ILE A 420 -5.15 -36.46 -2.84
CA ILE A 420 -4.74 -35.05 -2.66
C ILE A 420 -4.32 -34.40 -3.98
N ASP A 421 -3.69 -35.14 -4.89
CA ASP A 421 -3.20 -34.61 -6.17
C ASP A 421 -4.36 -34.19 -7.10
N ALA A 422 -5.37 -35.04 -7.23
CA ALA A 422 -6.57 -34.75 -8.03
C ALA A 422 -7.38 -33.58 -7.43
N ALA A 423 -7.50 -33.54 -6.10
CA ALA A 423 -8.15 -32.42 -5.41
C ALA A 423 -7.39 -31.10 -5.60
N SER A 424 -6.05 -31.14 -5.51
CA SER A 424 -5.17 -29.98 -5.74
C SER A 424 -5.27 -29.45 -7.17
N GLU A 425 -5.34 -30.35 -8.16
CA GLU A 425 -5.50 -29.98 -9.56
C GLU A 425 -6.86 -29.33 -9.84
N LYS A 426 -7.94 -29.87 -9.26
CA LYS A 426 -9.28 -29.25 -9.32
C LYS A 426 -9.30 -27.86 -8.71
N VAL A 427 -8.67 -27.66 -7.54
CA VAL A 427 -8.53 -26.35 -6.91
C VAL A 427 -7.76 -25.37 -7.81
N ARG A 428 -6.65 -25.82 -8.41
CA ARG A 428 -5.85 -25.00 -9.33
C ARG A 428 -6.64 -24.58 -10.57
N MET A 429 -7.41 -25.51 -11.15
CA MET A 429 -8.27 -25.25 -12.32
C MET A 429 -9.37 -24.24 -11.99
N LEU A 430 -10.08 -24.41 -10.88
CA LEU A 430 -11.14 -23.49 -10.44
C LEU A 430 -10.59 -22.08 -10.13
N LYS A 431 -9.40 -22.00 -9.49
CA LYS A 431 -8.70 -20.71 -9.31
C LYS A 431 -8.42 -20.04 -10.64
N LYS A 432 -7.85 -20.76 -11.62
CA LYS A 432 -7.52 -20.22 -12.94
C LYS A 432 -8.78 -19.70 -13.68
N LYS A 433 -9.86 -20.48 -13.70
CA LYS A 433 -11.14 -20.07 -14.31
C LYS A 433 -11.72 -18.82 -13.66
N ARG A 434 -11.68 -18.75 -12.33
CA ARG A 434 -12.15 -17.60 -11.56
C ARG A 434 -11.34 -16.33 -11.84
N ILE A 435 -10.01 -16.45 -11.91
CA ILE A 435 -9.11 -15.34 -12.26
C ILE A 435 -9.41 -14.83 -13.67
N GLU A 436 -9.56 -15.74 -14.64
CA GLU A 436 -9.85 -15.36 -16.03
C GLU A 436 -11.20 -14.64 -16.17
N LYS A 437 -12.25 -15.15 -15.52
CA LYS A 437 -13.56 -14.48 -15.51
C LYS A 437 -13.52 -13.09 -14.85
N LYS A 438 -12.78 -12.94 -13.75
CA LYS A 438 -12.52 -11.63 -13.14
C LYS A 438 -11.79 -10.69 -14.10
N LYS A 439 -10.78 -11.18 -14.82
CA LYS A 439 -10.03 -10.40 -15.83
C LYS A 439 -10.93 -9.93 -16.97
N GLN A 440 -11.77 -10.81 -17.52
CA GLN A 440 -12.74 -10.48 -18.57
C GLN A 440 -13.78 -9.44 -18.12
N ARG A 441 -14.36 -9.63 -16.92
CA ARG A 441 -15.28 -8.64 -16.32
C ARG A 441 -14.62 -7.28 -16.17
N ARG A 442 -13.36 -7.26 -15.75
CA ARG A 442 -12.58 -6.04 -15.58
C ARG A 442 -12.35 -5.34 -16.91
N LEU A 443 -11.94 -6.06 -17.96
CA LEU A 443 -11.77 -5.50 -19.31
C LEU A 443 -13.04 -4.81 -19.83
N LYS A 444 -14.20 -5.47 -19.72
CA LYS A 444 -15.50 -4.87 -20.11
C LYS A 444 -15.83 -3.60 -19.34
N LEU A 445 -15.52 -3.58 -18.04
CA LEU A 445 -15.69 -2.38 -17.24
C LEU A 445 -14.75 -1.25 -17.68
N MET A 446 -13.48 -1.56 -17.90
CA MET A 446 -12.49 -0.57 -18.32
C MET A 446 -12.90 0.11 -19.62
N GLU A 447 -13.42 -0.66 -20.55
CA GLU A 447 -13.91 -0.15 -21.83
C GLU A 447 -15.10 0.81 -21.63
N TYR A 448 -16.08 0.44 -20.80
CA TYR A 448 -17.20 1.30 -20.45
C TYR A 448 -16.76 2.58 -19.72
N LEU A 449 -15.88 2.45 -18.72
CA LEU A 449 -15.38 3.59 -17.95
C LEU A 449 -14.59 4.56 -18.81
N ARG A 450 -13.79 4.04 -19.76
CA ARG A 450 -13.05 4.86 -20.73
C ARG A 450 -14.00 5.69 -21.60
N GLN A 451 -15.00 5.04 -22.21
CA GLN A 451 -16.01 5.72 -23.06
C GLN A 451 -16.74 6.82 -22.28
N MET A 452 -17.13 6.55 -21.03
CA MET A 452 -17.84 7.53 -20.20
C MET A 452 -16.93 8.67 -19.72
N CYS A 453 -15.65 8.39 -19.43
CA CYS A 453 -14.69 9.44 -19.10
C CYS A 453 -14.41 10.37 -20.28
N GLU A 454 -14.44 9.88 -21.51
CA GLU A 454 -14.36 10.69 -22.74
C GLU A 454 -15.59 11.62 -22.87
N GLU A 455 -16.81 11.11 -22.65
CA GLU A 455 -18.04 11.92 -22.72
C GLU A 455 -18.13 13.03 -21.65
N ASP A 456 -17.74 12.73 -20.41
CA ASP A 456 -17.73 13.73 -19.34
C ASP A 456 -16.62 14.77 -19.54
N MET A 457 -15.54 14.39 -20.22
CA MET A 457 -14.52 15.35 -20.63
C MET A 457 -15.02 16.34 -21.67
N ASP A 458 -15.76 15.88 -22.67
CA ASP A 458 -16.37 16.77 -23.64
C ASP A 458 -17.33 17.76 -22.96
N LYS A 459 -18.08 17.32 -21.94
CA LYS A 459 -18.94 18.20 -21.14
C LYS A 459 -18.15 19.17 -20.28
N TRP A 460 -17.09 18.71 -19.63
CA TRP A 460 -16.25 19.56 -18.77
C TRP A 460 -15.45 20.59 -19.58
N GLU A 461 -14.93 20.23 -20.76
CA GLU A 461 -14.28 21.18 -21.68
C GLU A 461 -15.28 22.24 -22.19
N LYS A 462 -16.50 21.84 -22.54
CA LYS A 462 -17.58 22.78 -22.91
C LYS A 462 -17.93 23.74 -21.76
N LEU A 463 -17.96 23.25 -20.52
CA LEU A 463 -18.22 24.07 -19.34
C LEU A 463 -17.03 24.99 -18.97
N ARG A 464 -15.79 24.52 -19.15
CA ARG A 464 -14.56 25.25 -18.78
C ARG A 464 -14.20 26.35 -19.78
N PHE A 465 -14.41 26.11 -21.07
CA PHE A 465 -14.04 27.06 -22.13
C PHE A 465 -15.22 27.88 -22.66
N GLY A 466 -16.46 27.54 -22.29
CA GLY A 466 -17.67 28.13 -22.85
C GLY A 466 -17.77 27.93 -24.38
N GLU A 467 -18.90 28.30 -24.99
CA GLU A 467 -19.12 28.23 -26.44
C GLU A 467 -18.20 29.16 -27.28
N LYS A 468 -17.08 29.65 -26.73
CA LYS A 468 -16.15 30.59 -27.38
C LYS A 468 -15.08 29.92 -28.26
N ARG A 469 -15.35 28.73 -28.82
CA ARG A 469 -14.54 28.20 -29.93
C ARG A 469 -15.03 28.64 -31.32
N SER A 470 -16.16 29.34 -31.42
CA SER A 470 -16.72 29.77 -32.71
C SER A 470 -16.19 31.11 -33.26
N THR A 471 -15.37 31.86 -32.53
CA THR A 471 -14.92 33.21 -32.97
C THR A 471 -13.41 33.37 -33.20
N LEU A 472 -12.59 32.35 -32.94
CA LEU A 472 -11.12 32.44 -33.11
C LEU A 472 -10.58 31.90 -34.44
N THR A 473 -11.43 31.36 -35.31
CA THR A 473 -11.08 30.96 -36.68
C THR A 473 -11.50 31.98 -37.75
N ALA A 474 -12.08 33.13 -37.39
CA ALA A 474 -12.52 34.15 -38.34
C ALA A 474 -11.54 35.33 -38.54
N ASN A 475 -10.43 35.42 -37.80
CA ASN A 475 -9.43 36.50 -37.93
C ASN A 475 -8.04 36.02 -38.39
N LYS A 476 -8.01 34.98 -39.22
CA LYS A 476 -6.88 34.69 -40.11
C LYS A 476 -7.43 34.39 -41.51
N ALA A 477 -7.79 35.45 -42.22
CA ALA A 477 -7.91 35.49 -43.67
C ALA A 477 -7.30 36.82 -44.13
#